data_AF-A0A3M2E5C4-F1
#
_entry.id   AF-A0A3M2E5C4-F1
#
_cell.length_a   1.000
_cell.length_b   1.000
_cell.length_c   1.000
_cell.angle_alpha   90.00
_cell.angle_beta   90.00
_cell.angle_gamma   90.00
#
_symmetry.space_group_name_H-M   'P 1'
#
loop_
_entity.id
_entity.type
_entity.pdbx_description
1 polymer ?
#
loop_
_entity_poly.entity_id
_entity_poly.type
_entity_poly.pdbx_seq_one_letter_code
_entity_poly.pdbx_strand_id
1 'polypeptide(L)'
;MRRIAAGLALAAALAAPASAEGLQDYVTPDKLRQFQMCRAAVFYHLDDTTRGASRIPLPVARAMREQMDLLMQELLLRRLPGSSDEALALIRLAEGFFLGFSRLLQTERARLTDPLARDAIIHECQPFLWAATLTVIDGLMAWRTRAMDAPALADPVEELRRQDEVVRRLAR
;
A
#
# COMPACT_ATOMS: atom_id res chain seq x y z
N MET A 1 -21.01 -24.92 -53.12
CA MET A 1 -20.78 -23.47 -53.00
C MET A 1 -21.74 -22.89 -51.97
N ARG A 2 -21.27 -22.03 -51.05
CA ARG A 2 -22.06 -21.07 -50.24
C ARG A 2 -22.99 -21.70 -49.18
N ARG A 3 -22.96 -21.39 -47.87
CA ARG A 3 -22.42 -20.26 -47.09
C ARG A 3 -22.10 -20.74 -45.67
N ILE A 4 -20.90 -20.40 -45.18
CA ILE A 4 -20.56 -20.37 -43.75
C ILE A 4 -20.84 -18.94 -43.30
N ALA A 5 -21.78 -18.77 -42.37
CA ALA A 5 -22.01 -17.55 -41.60
C ALA A 5 -22.69 -18.03 -40.31
N ALA A 6 -21.99 -17.98 -39.17
CA ALA A 6 -22.00 -16.88 -38.23
C ALA A 6 -22.63 -17.42 -36.93
N GLY A 7 -22.15 -17.13 -35.74
CA GLY A 7 -21.09 -16.21 -35.38
C GLY A 7 -20.62 -16.52 -33.97
N LEU A 8 -19.47 -15.95 -33.67
CA LEU A 8 -18.85 -15.88 -32.36
C LEU A 8 -19.88 -15.56 -31.27
N ALA A 9 -20.26 -16.55 -30.49
CA ALA A 9 -20.86 -16.38 -29.18
C ALA A 9 -19.90 -16.91 -28.11
N LEU A 10 -18.61 -16.60 -28.27
CA LEU A 10 -17.57 -17.00 -27.32
C LEU A 10 -16.93 -15.73 -26.73
N ALA A 11 -17.04 -15.65 -25.40
CA ALA A 11 -16.25 -14.80 -24.53
C ALA A 11 -16.56 -13.29 -24.50
N ALA A 12 -17.83 -12.93 -24.32
CA ALA A 12 -18.18 -11.77 -23.49
C ALA A 12 -18.40 -12.21 -22.02
N ALA A 13 -17.71 -13.26 -21.60
CA ALA A 13 -17.63 -13.66 -20.20
C ALA A 13 -16.76 -12.62 -19.49
N LEU A 14 -17.43 -11.62 -18.92
CA LEU A 14 -17.13 -11.12 -17.59
C LEU A 14 -15.64 -10.79 -17.39
N ALA A 15 -15.12 -9.87 -18.19
CA ALA A 15 -14.20 -8.89 -17.62
C ALA A 15 -15.01 -8.01 -16.67
N ALA A 16 -15.42 -8.58 -15.53
CA ALA A 16 -15.63 -7.76 -14.36
C ALA A 16 -14.34 -6.93 -14.23
N PRO A 17 -14.41 -5.60 -14.07
CA PRO A 17 -13.21 -4.89 -13.67
C PRO A 17 -12.73 -5.64 -12.44
N ALA A 18 -11.50 -6.15 -12.48
CA ALA A 18 -10.83 -6.53 -11.26
C ALA A 18 -10.97 -5.30 -10.39
N SER A 19 -11.90 -5.33 -9.44
CA SER A 19 -11.92 -4.38 -8.35
C SER A 19 -10.53 -4.55 -7.80
N ALA A 20 -9.68 -3.55 -8.01
CA ALA A 20 -8.34 -3.58 -7.48
C ALA A 20 -8.54 -3.81 -5.98
N GLU A 21 -8.37 -5.05 -5.53
CA GLU A 21 -8.33 -5.41 -4.12
C GLU A 21 -7.36 -4.41 -3.52
N GLY A 22 -7.93 -3.52 -2.71
CA GLY A 22 -7.21 -2.36 -2.25
C GLY A 22 -6.15 -2.83 -1.27
N LEU A 23 -5.14 -2.00 -1.03
CA LEU A 23 -4.33 -2.13 0.18
C LEU A 23 -5.17 -2.28 1.45
N GLN A 24 -6.43 -1.81 1.44
CA GLN A 24 -7.45 -2.00 2.47
C GLN A 24 -7.66 -3.47 2.88
N ASP A 25 -7.57 -4.43 1.96
CA ASP A 25 -7.70 -5.86 2.26
C ASP A 25 -6.48 -6.41 3.05
N TYR A 26 -5.37 -5.65 3.04
CA TYR A 26 -4.19 -5.88 3.86
C TYR A 26 -4.21 -5.11 5.20
N VAL A 27 -5.25 -4.33 5.48
CA VAL A 27 -5.42 -3.56 6.73
C VAL A 27 -6.34 -4.29 7.70
N THR A 28 -6.10 -5.58 7.93
CA THR A 28 -6.70 -6.27 9.08
C THR A 28 -5.82 -6.07 10.33
N PRO A 29 -6.38 -6.16 11.55
CA PRO A 29 -5.58 -6.04 12.78
C PRO A 29 -4.39 -7.02 12.81
N ASP A 30 -4.58 -8.25 12.32
CA ASP A 30 -3.53 -9.27 12.28
C ASP A 30 -2.42 -8.91 11.28
N LYS A 31 -2.78 -8.43 10.10
CA LYS A 31 -1.81 -8.01 9.07
C LYS A 31 -1.07 -6.74 9.47
N LEU A 32 -1.74 -5.80 10.15
CA LEU A 32 -1.09 -4.64 10.74
C LEU A 32 -0.08 -5.06 11.82
N ARG A 33 -0.44 -6.00 12.68
CA ARG A 33 0.48 -6.56 13.69
C ARG A 33 1.68 -7.26 13.04
N GLN A 34 1.45 -8.06 11.99
CA GLN A 34 2.52 -8.69 11.23
C GLN A 34 3.45 -7.64 10.61
N PHE A 35 2.91 -6.60 9.98
CA PHE A 35 3.69 -5.50 9.43
C PHE A 35 4.53 -4.78 10.50
N GLN A 36 3.95 -4.47 11.66
CA GLN A 36 4.67 -3.83 12.76
C GLN A 36 5.83 -4.70 13.27
N MET A 37 5.62 -6.01 13.39
CA MET A 37 6.67 -6.96 13.76
C MET A 37 7.81 -6.97 12.72
N CYS A 38 7.46 -6.99 11.43
CA CYS A 38 8.45 -6.92 10.35
C CYS A 38 9.27 -5.63 10.42
N ARG A 39 8.59 -4.49 10.58
CA ARG A 39 9.23 -3.19 10.74
C ARG A 39 10.16 -3.14 11.94
N ALA A 40 9.75 -3.73 13.07
CA ALA A 40 10.56 -3.77 14.28
C ALA A 40 11.82 -4.61 14.08
N ALA A 41 11.69 -5.79 13.47
CA ALA A 41 12.83 -6.68 13.21
C ALA A 41 13.84 -6.05 12.24
N VAL A 42 13.37 -5.42 11.16
CA VAL A 42 14.24 -4.68 10.22
C VAL A 42 14.89 -3.47 10.89
N PHE A 43 14.15 -2.73 11.74
CA PHE A 43 14.72 -1.61 12.50
C PHE A 43 15.87 -2.06 13.39
N TYR A 44 15.67 -3.07 14.24
CA TYR A 44 16.71 -3.60 15.12
C TYR A 44 17.89 -4.19 14.33
N HIS A 45 17.63 -4.83 13.19
CA HIS A 45 18.70 -5.39 12.37
C HIS A 45 19.57 -4.30 11.74
N LEU A 46 18.97 -3.19 11.31
CA LEU A 46 19.71 -2.06 10.73
C LEU A 46 20.44 -1.21 11.78
N ASP A 47 19.95 -1.19 13.01
CA ASP A 47 20.56 -0.49 14.15
C ASP A 47 21.68 -1.31 14.83
N ASP A 48 21.73 -2.62 14.58
CA ASP A 48 22.71 -3.52 15.20
C ASP A 48 24.15 -3.17 14.82
N THR A 49 24.88 -2.64 15.80
CA THR A 49 26.29 -2.26 15.66
C THR A 49 27.24 -3.44 15.73
N THR A 50 26.78 -4.63 16.16
CA THR A 50 27.62 -5.81 16.39
C THR A 50 27.96 -6.61 15.13
N ARG A 51 27.38 -6.24 13.97
CA ARG A 51 27.73 -6.65 12.58
C ARG A 51 28.50 -7.99 12.50
N GLY A 52 27.85 -9.10 12.88
CA GLY A 52 28.50 -10.42 12.82
C GLY A 52 27.64 -11.58 13.29
N ALA A 53 26.62 -11.33 14.11
CA ALA A 53 25.73 -12.39 14.61
C ALA A 53 24.56 -12.73 13.67
N SER A 54 24.16 -11.79 12.80
CA SER A 54 23.06 -11.99 11.86
C SER A 54 23.53 -12.61 10.54
N ARG A 55 22.72 -13.51 9.99
CA ARG A 55 22.90 -14.14 8.68
C ARG A 55 22.22 -13.36 7.55
N ILE A 56 21.37 -12.39 7.88
CA ILE A 56 20.69 -11.55 6.89
C ILE A 56 21.66 -10.48 6.39
N PRO A 57 21.87 -10.36 5.06
CA PRO A 57 22.71 -9.29 4.52
C PRO A 57 22.06 -7.90 4.69
N LEU A 58 22.84 -6.90 5.07
CA LEU A 58 22.37 -5.51 5.21
C LEU A 58 21.62 -4.97 3.97
N PRO A 59 22.04 -5.25 2.71
CA PRO A 59 21.28 -4.81 1.53
C PRO A 59 19.86 -5.37 1.49
N VAL A 60 19.64 -6.60 1.97
CA VAL A 60 18.30 -7.22 2.04
C VAL A 60 17.43 -6.46 3.03
N ALA A 61 17.95 -6.19 4.24
CA ALA A 61 17.21 -5.45 5.25
C ALA A 61 16.91 -3.99 4.80
N ARG A 62 17.81 -3.36 4.05
CA ARG A 62 17.56 -2.04 3.45
C ARG A 62 16.45 -2.08 2.41
N ALA A 63 16.47 -3.05 1.49
CA ALA A 63 15.40 -3.22 0.51
C ALA A 63 14.04 -3.48 1.18
N MET A 64 14.01 -4.28 2.25
CA MET A 64 12.79 -4.50 3.03
C MET A 64 12.30 -3.21 3.70
N ARG A 65 13.21 -2.35 4.21
CA ARG A 65 12.83 -1.04 4.74
C ARG A 65 12.22 -0.14 3.66
N GLU A 66 12.80 -0.09 2.47
CA GLU A 66 12.26 0.68 1.35
C GLU A 66 10.86 0.19 0.94
N GLN A 67 10.64 -1.14 0.92
CA GLN A 67 9.30 -1.71 0.69
C GLN A 67 8.30 -1.27 1.78
N MET A 68 8.70 -1.29 3.05
CA MET A 68 7.84 -0.82 4.14
C MET A 68 7.51 0.66 4.02
N ASP A 69 8.48 1.49 3.65
CA ASP A 69 8.28 2.94 3.47
C ASP A 69 7.30 3.21 2.31
N LEU A 70 7.42 2.48 1.19
CA LEU A 70 6.45 2.53 0.09
C LEU A 70 5.05 2.13 0.55
N LEU A 71 4.93 0.99 1.24
CA LEU A 71 3.63 0.50 1.74
C LEU A 71 2.98 1.49 2.70
N MET A 72 3.77 2.10 3.59
CA MET A 72 3.28 3.14 4.50
C MET A 72 2.77 4.37 3.76
N GLN A 73 3.53 4.86 2.77
CA GLN A 73 3.13 6.01 1.98
C GLN A 73 1.83 5.72 1.22
N GLU A 74 1.74 4.56 0.58
CA GLU A 74 0.53 4.17 -0.15
C GLU A 74 -0.67 3.92 0.77
N LEU A 75 -0.47 3.40 1.98
CA LEU A 75 -1.56 3.23 2.95
C LEU A 75 -2.10 4.56 3.46
N LEU A 76 -1.22 5.52 3.74
CA LEU A 76 -1.59 6.77 4.41
C LEU A 76 -1.95 7.89 3.44
N LEU A 77 -1.40 7.90 2.23
CA LEU A 77 -1.44 9.05 1.33
C LEU A 77 -2.16 8.78 0.00
N ARG A 78 -2.47 7.53 -0.34
CA ARG A 78 -3.03 7.18 -1.66
C ARG A 78 -4.39 7.82 -1.95
N ARG A 79 -5.20 8.10 -0.92
CA ARG A 79 -6.53 8.70 -1.10
C ARG A 79 -6.85 9.66 0.04
N LEU A 80 -7.29 10.87 -0.33
CA LEU A 80 -7.92 11.79 0.62
C LEU A 80 -9.29 11.24 1.03
N PRO A 81 -9.63 11.25 2.34
CA PRO A 81 -10.93 10.82 2.79
C PRO A 81 -12.04 11.70 2.18
N GLY A 82 -13.04 11.07 1.60
CA GLY A 82 -14.21 11.73 1.02
C GLY A 82 -15.32 12.00 2.05
N SER A 83 -15.20 11.44 3.26
CA SER A 83 -16.17 11.57 4.33
C SER A 83 -15.49 11.64 5.71
N SER A 84 -16.22 12.13 6.72
CA SER A 84 -15.74 12.15 8.11
C SER A 84 -15.44 10.75 8.65
N ASP A 85 -16.23 9.74 8.25
CA ASP A 85 -16.02 8.36 8.67
C ASP A 85 -14.75 7.77 8.07
N GLU A 86 -14.48 8.06 6.78
CA GLU A 86 -13.22 7.69 6.13
C GLU A 86 -12.02 8.38 6.80
N ALA A 87 -12.16 9.66 7.16
CA ALA A 87 -11.10 10.41 7.85
C ALA A 87 -10.80 9.81 9.24
N LEU A 88 -11.85 9.45 10.01
CA LEU A 88 -11.69 8.81 11.32
C LEU A 88 -11.06 7.42 11.20
N ALA A 89 -11.41 6.64 10.17
CA ALA A 89 -10.79 5.35 9.89
C ALA A 89 -9.29 5.50 9.59
N LEU A 90 -8.91 6.51 8.79
CA LEU A 90 -7.51 6.81 8.48
C LEU A 90 -6.72 7.23 9.73
N ILE A 91 -7.31 8.05 10.61
CA ILE A 91 -6.68 8.43 11.89
C ILE A 91 -6.44 7.19 12.75
N ARG A 92 -7.44 6.33 12.92
CA ARG A 92 -7.29 5.09 13.71
C ARG A 92 -6.23 4.16 13.13
N LEU A 93 -6.16 4.07 11.80
CA LEU A 93 -5.10 3.33 11.11
C LEU A 93 -3.73 3.91 11.43
N ALA A 94 -3.56 5.23 11.30
CA ALA A 94 -2.30 5.90 11.62
C ALA A 94 -1.91 5.72 13.10
N GLU A 95 -2.86 5.85 14.02
CA GLU A 95 -2.64 5.58 15.45
C GLU A 95 -2.17 4.15 15.69
N GLY A 96 -2.85 3.17 15.09
CA GLY A 96 -2.41 1.78 15.13
C GLY A 96 -0.98 1.64 14.61
N PHE A 97 -0.66 2.30 13.51
CA PHE A 97 0.65 2.26 12.87
C PHE A 97 1.79 2.84 13.73
N PHE A 98 1.56 3.97 14.40
CA PHE A 98 2.60 4.67 15.16
C PHE A 98 2.59 4.31 16.64
N LEU A 99 1.44 4.37 17.31
CA LEU A 99 1.33 4.07 18.74
C LEU A 99 1.41 2.57 19.01
N GLY A 100 0.76 1.76 18.17
CA GLY A 100 0.83 0.30 18.25
C GLY A 100 2.25 -0.21 18.06
N PHE A 101 3.01 0.40 17.15
CA PHE A 101 4.41 0.06 16.91
C PHE A 101 5.29 0.34 18.14
N SER A 102 5.16 1.52 18.77
CA SER A 102 5.92 1.86 19.98
C SER A 102 5.66 0.87 21.13
N ARG A 103 4.41 0.42 21.30
CA ARG A 103 4.07 -0.62 22.28
C ARG A 103 4.70 -1.97 21.93
N LEU A 104 4.64 -2.37 20.66
CA LEU A 104 5.26 -3.60 20.18
C LEU A 104 6.77 -3.63 20.44
N LEU A 105 7.47 -2.50 20.21
CA LEU A 105 8.90 -2.39 20.50
C LEU A 105 9.22 -2.62 21.98
N GLN A 106 8.34 -2.20 22.90
CA GLN A 106 8.52 -2.44 24.33
C GLN A 106 8.30 -3.91 24.69
N THR A 107 7.28 -4.55 24.14
CA THR A 107 6.91 -5.93 24.49
C THR A 107 7.82 -6.98 23.85
N GLU A 108 8.29 -6.74 22.63
CA GLU A 108 9.06 -7.70 21.84
C GLU A 108 10.57 -7.46 21.92
N ARG A 109 11.02 -6.46 22.70
CA ARG A 109 12.43 -6.04 22.79
C ARG A 109 13.38 -7.21 22.96
N ALA A 110 13.12 -8.10 23.92
CA ALA A 110 14.00 -9.23 24.23
C ALA A 110 14.19 -10.16 23.02
N ARG A 111 13.09 -10.44 22.30
CA ARG A 111 13.09 -11.26 21.08
C ARG A 111 13.80 -10.55 19.92
N LEU A 112 13.60 -9.25 19.78
CA LEU A 112 14.19 -8.43 18.71
C LEU A 112 15.70 -8.19 18.89
N THR A 113 16.20 -8.21 20.13
CA THR A 113 17.63 -8.10 20.42
C THR A 113 18.39 -9.41 20.20
N ASP A 114 17.71 -10.57 20.20
CA ASP A 114 18.32 -11.85 19.83
C ASP A 114 18.50 -11.93 18.30
N PRO A 115 19.74 -12.03 17.78
CA PRO A 115 19.99 -12.12 16.35
C PRO A 115 19.29 -13.29 15.67
N LEU A 116 19.20 -14.46 16.31
CA LEU A 116 18.59 -15.65 15.69
C LEU A 116 17.08 -15.51 15.59
N ALA A 117 16.42 -15.08 16.66
CA ALA A 117 14.98 -14.82 16.65
C ALA A 117 14.61 -13.68 15.69
N ARG A 118 15.42 -12.61 15.65
CA ARG A 118 15.23 -11.49 14.72
C ARG A 118 15.37 -11.93 13.26
N ASP A 119 16.40 -12.72 12.94
CA ASP A 119 16.61 -13.21 11.57
C ASP A 119 15.46 -14.12 11.12
N ALA A 120 14.93 -14.96 12.01
CA ALA A 120 13.75 -15.77 11.72
C ALA A 120 12.53 -14.89 11.39
N ILE A 121 12.28 -13.84 12.17
CA ILE A 121 11.20 -12.87 11.89
C ILE A 121 11.41 -12.22 10.51
N ILE A 122 12.62 -11.75 10.21
CA ILE A 122 12.93 -11.11 8.93
C ILE A 122 12.66 -12.06 7.76
N HIS A 123 13.05 -13.33 7.90
CA HIS A 123 12.81 -14.35 6.90
C HIS A 123 11.30 -14.60 6.67
N GLU A 124 10.50 -14.66 7.73
CA GLU A 124 9.03 -14.78 7.65
C GLU A 124 8.38 -13.54 7.02
N CYS A 125 8.98 -12.36 7.18
CA CYS A 125 8.48 -11.10 6.65
C CYS A 125 8.66 -10.93 5.14
N GLN A 126 9.68 -11.56 4.55
CA GLN A 126 9.99 -11.41 3.13
C GLN A 126 8.80 -11.71 2.21
N PRO A 127 8.12 -12.88 2.29
CA PRO A 127 7.00 -13.17 1.39
C PRO A 127 5.81 -12.25 1.62
N PHE A 128 5.58 -11.83 2.88
CA PHE A 128 4.52 -10.90 3.23
C PHE A 128 4.72 -9.51 2.61
N LEU A 129 5.91 -8.92 2.79
CA LEU A 129 6.23 -7.61 2.24
C LEU A 129 6.26 -7.62 0.72
N TRP A 130 6.77 -8.71 0.12
CA TRP A 130 6.78 -8.88 -1.32
C TRP A 130 5.37 -8.92 -1.91
N ALA A 131 4.47 -9.74 -1.34
CA ALA A 131 3.08 -9.81 -1.79
C ALA A 131 2.33 -8.48 -1.66
N ALA A 132 2.53 -7.76 -0.54
CA ALA A 132 1.94 -6.44 -0.35
C ALA A 132 2.49 -5.41 -1.37
N THR A 133 3.80 -5.45 -1.64
CA THR A 133 4.45 -4.57 -2.61
C THR A 133 3.97 -4.83 -4.03
N LEU A 134 3.81 -6.11 -4.42
CA LEU A 134 3.25 -6.45 -5.73
C LEU A 134 1.83 -5.90 -5.90
N THR A 135 0.98 -6.02 -4.88
CA THR A 135 -0.37 -5.41 -4.89
C THR A 135 -0.32 -3.90 -5.14
N VAL A 136 0.64 -3.20 -4.53
CA VAL A 136 0.86 -1.77 -4.78
C VAL A 136 1.28 -1.50 -6.22
N ILE A 137 2.28 -2.24 -6.71
CA ILE A 137 2.80 -2.08 -8.07
C ILE A 137 1.68 -2.32 -9.10
N ASP A 138 0.90 -3.40 -8.94
CA ASP A 138 -0.23 -3.71 -9.82
C ASP A 138 -1.28 -2.60 -9.78
N GLY A 139 -1.56 -2.07 -8.59
CA GLY A 139 -2.44 -0.91 -8.41
C GLY A 139 -1.94 0.35 -9.12
N LEU A 140 -0.64 0.66 -9.02
CA LEU A 140 0.00 1.79 -9.69
C LEU A 140 0.03 1.62 -11.21
N MET A 141 0.29 0.40 -11.69
CA MET A 141 0.25 0.08 -13.12
C MET A 141 -1.16 0.22 -13.69
N ALA A 142 -2.17 -0.28 -12.98
CA ALA A 142 -3.57 -0.12 -13.37
C ALA A 142 -4.00 1.35 -13.37
N TRP A 143 -3.55 2.15 -12.38
CA TRP A 143 -3.77 3.60 -12.37
C TRP A 143 -3.09 4.27 -13.56
N ARG A 144 -1.82 3.94 -13.83
CA ARG A 144 -1.06 4.51 -14.95
C ARG A 144 -1.73 4.25 -16.29
N THR A 145 -2.20 3.02 -16.55
CA THR A 145 -2.92 2.70 -17.78
C THR A 145 -4.14 3.59 -17.95
N ARG A 146 -4.97 3.72 -16.90
CA ARG A 146 -6.15 4.62 -16.93
C ARG A 146 -5.76 6.09 -17.13
N ALA A 147 -4.65 6.53 -16.55
CA ALA A 147 -4.19 7.91 -16.67
C ALA A 147 -3.65 8.23 -18.07
N MET A 148 -2.99 7.28 -18.74
CA MET A 148 -2.55 7.44 -20.13
C MET A 148 -3.72 7.48 -21.11
N ASP A 149 -4.79 6.75 -20.81
CA ASP A 149 -6.04 6.74 -21.58
C ASP A 149 -6.98 7.92 -21.22
N ALA A 150 -6.61 8.75 -20.24
CA ALA A 150 -7.44 9.85 -19.80
C ALA A 150 -7.54 10.91 -20.90
N PRO A 151 -8.75 11.44 -21.18
CA PRO A 151 -8.89 12.58 -22.09
C PRO A 151 -8.05 13.75 -21.57
N ALA A 152 -7.56 14.59 -22.49
CA ALA A 152 -6.78 15.77 -22.14
C ALA A 152 -7.51 16.58 -21.05
N LEU A 153 -6.76 17.02 -20.05
CA LEU A 153 -7.30 17.89 -19.01
C LEU A 153 -7.98 19.10 -19.67
N ALA A 154 -9.15 19.48 -19.17
CA ALA A 154 -9.79 20.71 -19.59
C ALA A 154 -8.80 21.89 -19.39
N ASP A 155 -8.87 22.88 -20.28
CA ASP A 155 -8.05 24.09 -20.18
C ASP A 155 -8.15 24.64 -18.73
N PRO A 156 -7.03 24.72 -17.99
CA PRO A 156 -7.02 25.18 -16.61
C PRO A 156 -7.72 26.54 -16.43
N VAL A 157 -7.63 27.41 -17.44
CA VAL A 157 -8.28 28.73 -17.41
C VAL A 157 -9.80 28.61 -17.45
N GLU A 158 -10.31 27.69 -18.26
CA GLU A 158 -11.75 27.45 -18.40
C GLU A 158 -12.32 26.72 -17.18
N GLU A 159 -11.54 25.82 -16.56
CA GLU A 159 -11.94 25.17 -15.31
C GLU A 159 -12.00 26.17 -14.15
N LEU A 160 -10.99 27.05 -14.03
CA LEU A 160 -10.98 28.11 -13.02
C LEU A 160 -12.19 29.05 -13.20
N ARG A 161 -12.49 29.44 -14.44
CA ARG A 161 -13.65 30.28 -14.77
C ARG A 161 -14.97 29.62 -14.36
N ARG A 162 -15.09 28.30 -14.57
CA ARG A 162 -16.26 27.51 -14.14
C ARG A 162 -16.38 27.48 -12.60
N GLN A 163 -15.28 27.24 -11.89
CA GLN A 163 -15.26 27.21 -10.43
C GLN A 163 -15.65 28.57 -9.83
N ASP A 164 -15.09 29.65 -10.34
CA ASP A 164 -15.44 31.02 -9.95
C ASP A 164 -16.94 31.32 -10.12
N GLU A 165 -17.53 30.84 -11.21
CA GLU A 165 -18.93 31.04 -11.50
C GLU A 165 -19.84 30.22 -10.59
N VAL A 166 -19.42 29.01 -10.21
CA VAL A 166 -20.11 28.18 -9.19
C VAL A 166 -20.05 28.87 -7.83
N VAL A 167 -18.87 29.33 -7.39
CA VAL A 167 -18.70 30.03 -6.12
C VAL A 167 -19.58 31.29 -6.07
N ARG A 168 -19.60 32.10 -7.14
CA ARG A 168 -20.47 33.29 -7.22
C ARG A 168 -21.96 32.95 -7.14
N ARG A 169 -22.39 31.80 -7.67
CA ARG A 169 -23.78 31.35 -7.58
C ARG A 169 -24.15 30.90 -6.17
N LEU A 170 -23.23 30.25 -5.46
CA LEU A 170 -23.44 29.79 -4.09
C LEU A 170 -23.38 30.92 -3.05
N ALA A 171 -22.74 32.06 -3.40
CA ALA A 171 -22.62 33.23 -2.54
C ALA A 171 -23.80 34.24 -2.66
N ARG A 172 -24.84 33.92 -3.44
CA ARG A 172 -26.10 34.69 -3.57
C ARG A 172 -27.23 33.96 -2.87
#